data_AF-A0A0F8ZDU3-F1
#
_entry.id   AF-A0A0F8ZDU3-F1
#
_cell.length_a   1.000
_cell.length_b   1.000
_cell.length_c   1.000
_cell.angle_alpha   90.00
_cell.angle_beta   90.00
_cell.angle_gamma   90.00
#
_symmetry.space_group_name_H-M   'P 1'
#
loop_
_entity.id
_entity.type
_entity.pdbx_description
1 polymer ?
#
loop_
_entity_poly.entity_id
_entity_poly.type
_entity_poly.pdbx_seq_one_letter_code
_entity_poly.pdbx_strand_id
1 'polypeptide(L)'
;MLPAESRRRVFLTAVFIAFGAVPGFAAPPKPKPIWLVVTRPMFAKSIKPLADHRRKDGFEVIVSTSLPPEAIKACPRKPDFVLLVGDDEVGEGTQPWYLPSVRVKQYCWDAKQPKSFASDAIYGDLDGDRLPDIPVGRFPVRTVGDAELLVRKIIQYESRPPGLEDLGFLVWAGSAEYGPILDRLATPLLLNIIRTHAPPWTRPVIITGQQDHVLSGWPPDQPGYFNSMLSKGPGLTCMIGHGYSRLFFSMGYGKGVIGYIPEFAKLGLKGKDPISPVLILSCQCGMF
;
A
#
# COMPACT_ATOMS: atom_id res chain seq x y z
N MET A 1 47.29 -30.11 -67.16
CA MET A 1 48.02 -31.35 -66.82
C MET A 1 48.74 -31.10 -65.50
N LEU A 2 48.18 -31.61 -64.39
CA LEU A 2 48.73 -31.87 -63.05
C LEU A 2 47.58 -32.58 -62.26
N PRO A 3 47.87 -33.47 -61.29
CA PRO A 3 47.14 -34.72 -61.12
C PRO A 3 46.17 -34.78 -59.94
N ALA A 4 45.31 -35.80 -60.01
CA ALA A 4 44.41 -36.27 -58.97
C ALA A 4 45.14 -36.98 -57.82
N GLU A 5 44.73 -36.71 -56.57
CA GLU A 5 44.83 -37.49 -55.32
C GLU A 5 44.57 -36.49 -54.17
N SER A 6 43.83 -36.71 -53.09
CA SER A 6 43.33 -37.90 -52.42
C SER A 6 42.11 -37.48 -51.57
N ARG A 7 40.95 -38.13 -51.73
CA ARG A 7 39.81 -37.96 -50.81
C ARG A 7 39.92 -39.01 -49.70
N ARG A 8 40.59 -38.67 -48.59
CA ARG A 8 40.49 -39.44 -47.35
C ARG A 8 39.06 -39.32 -46.80
N ARG A 9 38.30 -40.43 -46.85
CA ARG A 9 37.03 -40.57 -46.15
C ARG A 9 37.31 -40.71 -44.65
N VAL A 10 37.04 -39.67 -43.88
CA VAL A 10 37.02 -39.73 -42.42
C VAL A 10 35.68 -40.37 -42.02
N PHE A 11 35.71 -41.61 -41.56
CA PHE A 11 34.58 -42.23 -40.87
C PHE A 11 34.51 -41.64 -39.45
N LEU A 12 33.59 -40.71 -39.22
CA LEU A 12 33.21 -40.28 -37.88
C LEU A 12 32.24 -41.31 -37.30
N THR A 13 32.75 -42.18 -36.42
CA THR A 13 31.92 -43.06 -35.59
C THR A 13 31.30 -42.20 -34.49
N ALA A 14 30.02 -41.85 -34.64
CA ALA A 14 29.25 -41.19 -33.60
C ALA A 14 28.91 -42.20 -32.49
N VAL A 15 29.63 -42.14 -31.37
CA VAL A 15 29.27 -42.85 -30.15
C VAL A 15 28.14 -42.08 -29.46
N PHE A 16 26.91 -42.56 -29.59
CA PHE A 16 25.78 -42.09 -28.79
C PHE A 16 25.92 -42.62 -27.37
N ILE A 17 26.46 -41.80 -26.46
CA ILE A 17 26.38 -42.06 -25.02
C ILE A 17 24.93 -41.78 -24.60
N ALA A 18 24.15 -42.83 -24.41
CA ALA A 18 22.86 -42.75 -23.75
C ALA A 18 23.09 -42.39 -22.28
N PHE A 19 23.05 -41.10 -21.95
CA PHE A 19 22.87 -40.66 -20.57
C PHE A 19 21.49 -41.13 -20.11
N GLY A 20 21.47 -42.26 -19.40
CA GLY A 20 20.29 -42.66 -18.64
C GLY A 20 19.90 -41.50 -17.73
N ALA A 21 18.69 -40.97 -17.93
CA ALA A 21 18.12 -39.94 -17.08
C ALA A 21 18.05 -40.50 -15.65
N VAL A 22 19.01 -40.13 -14.81
CA VAL A 22 18.87 -40.29 -13.37
C VAL A 22 17.62 -39.48 -13.01
N PRO A 23 16.57 -40.09 -12.41
CA PRO A 23 15.42 -39.33 -11.96
C PRO A 23 15.93 -38.25 -11.02
N GLY A 24 15.87 -37.00 -11.48
CA GLY A 24 16.32 -35.87 -10.69
C GLY A 24 15.52 -35.86 -9.40
N PHE A 25 16.20 -35.99 -8.26
CA PHE A 25 15.57 -35.77 -6.97
C PHE A 25 15.01 -34.35 -6.98
N ALA A 26 13.68 -34.23 -7.14
CA ALA A 26 13.02 -32.96 -7.06
C ALA A 26 13.32 -32.37 -5.68
N ALA A 27 13.84 -31.14 -5.66
CA ALA A 27 14.04 -30.43 -4.40
C ALA A 27 12.71 -30.44 -3.62
N PRO A 28 12.75 -30.63 -2.29
CA PRO A 28 11.53 -30.62 -1.49
C PRO A 28 10.77 -29.31 -1.74
N PRO A 29 9.43 -29.36 -1.84
CA PRO A 29 8.64 -28.16 -2.09
C PRO A 29 8.92 -27.13 -0.99
N LYS A 30 9.21 -25.90 -1.41
CA LYS A 30 9.38 -24.80 -0.47
C LYS A 30 8.08 -24.61 0.32
N PRO A 31 8.14 -24.34 1.64
CA PRO A 31 6.94 -24.02 2.41
C PRO A 31 6.27 -22.77 1.82
N LYS A 32 4.93 -22.76 1.82
CA LYS A 32 4.12 -21.62 1.37
C LYS A 32 4.42 -20.37 2.21
N PRO A 33 4.24 -19.13 1.77
CA PRO A 33 4.29 -18.00 2.70
C PRO A 33 3.10 -18.04 3.69
N ILE A 34 3.30 -17.68 4.97
CA ILE A 34 2.20 -17.53 5.94
C ILE A 34 1.62 -16.12 5.85
N TRP A 35 0.30 -16.05 5.72
CA TRP A 35 -0.49 -14.84 5.87
C TRP A 35 -1.31 -14.94 7.16
N LEU A 36 -0.85 -14.29 8.23
CA LEU A 36 -1.50 -14.31 9.53
C LEU A 36 -2.55 -13.20 9.61
N VAL A 37 -3.79 -13.56 9.92
CA VAL A 37 -4.85 -12.62 10.29
C VAL A 37 -5.03 -12.67 11.80
N VAL A 38 -4.90 -11.51 12.45
CA VAL A 38 -5.27 -11.30 13.85
C VAL A 38 -6.55 -10.48 13.89
N THR A 39 -7.63 -11.07 14.35
CA THR A 39 -8.97 -10.48 14.21
C THR A 39 -9.79 -10.59 15.48
N ARG A 40 -10.69 -9.62 15.72
CA ARG A 40 -11.71 -9.76 16.76
C ARG A 40 -12.73 -10.85 16.37
N PRO A 41 -13.29 -11.61 17.34
CA PRO A 41 -14.23 -12.69 17.04
C PRO A 41 -15.40 -12.29 16.12
N MET A 42 -15.92 -11.06 16.28
CA MET A 42 -17.03 -10.55 15.48
C MET A 42 -16.72 -10.42 13.98
N PHE A 43 -15.45 -10.30 13.58
CA PHE A 43 -15.03 -10.13 12.18
C PHE A 43 -14.53 -11.41 11.52
N ALA A 44 -14.33 -12.50 12.28
CA ALA A 44 -13.73 -13.74 11.77
C ALA A 44 -14.48 -14.29 10.54
N LYS A 45 -15.82 -14.21 10.52
CA LYS A 45 -16.63 -14.62 9.38
C LYS A 45 -16.44 -13.70 8.17
N SER A 46 -16.38 -12.39 8.39
CA SER A 46 -16.22 -11.37 7.34
C SER A 46 -14.88 -11.48 6.61
N ILE A 47 -13.84 -11.96 7.28
CA ILE A 47 -12.50 -12.16 6.68
C ILE A 47 -12.40 -13.43 5.85
N LYS A 48 -13.29 -14.41 6.04
CA LYS A 48 -13.22 -15.70 5.34
C LYS A 48 -13.05 -15.58 3.82
N PRO A 49 -13.78 -14.70 3.09
CA PRO A 49 -13.59 -14.58 1.64
C PRO A 49 -12.18 -14.12 1.25
N LEU A 50 -11.58 -13.19 1.99
CA LEU A 50 -10.21 -12.74 1.74
C LEU A 50 -9.18 -13.81 2.10
N ALA A 51 -9.39 -14.54 3.20
CA ALA A 51 -8.57 -15.67 3.57
C ALA A 51 -8.60 -16.77 2.48
N ASP A 52 -9.77 -17.06 1.92
CA ASP A 52 -9.89 -18.02 0.83
C ASP A 52 -9.25 -17.50 -0.47
N HIS A 53 -9.33 -16.20 -0.74
CA HIS A 53 -8.61 -15.56 -1.85
C HIS A 53 -7.10 -15.75 -1.71
N ARG A 54 -6.51 -15.45 -0.53
CA ARG A 54 -5.08 -15.64 -0.27
C ARG A 54 -4.64 -17.10 -0.31
N ARG A 55 -5.48 -18.05 0.10
CA ARG A 55 -5.17 -19.48 -0.08
C ARG A 55 -5.03 -19.86 -1.55
N LYS A 56 -5.84 -19.26 -2.44
CA LYS A 56 -5.73 -19.45 -3.90
C LYS A 56 -4.46 -18.82 -4.46
N ASP A 57 -4.03 -17.70 -3.90
CA ASP A 57 -2.76 -17.04 -4.24
C ASP A 57 -1.52 -17.83 -3.75
N GLY A 58 -1.73 -18.96 -3.06
CA GLY A 58 -0.67 -19.86 -2.62
C GLY A 58 -0.19 -19.64 -1.18
N PHE A 59 -0.86 -18.82 -0.38
CA PHE A 59 -0.53 -18.61 1.03
C PHE A 59 -1.06 -19.73 1.94
N GLU A 60 -0.31 -20.00 3.01
CA GLU A 60 -0.82 -20.66 4.21
C GLU A 60 -1.50 -19.60 5.09
N VAL A 61 -2.83 -19.64 5.18
CA VAL A 61 -3.60 -18.61 5.90
C VAL A 61 -4.00 -19.09 7.29
N ILE A 62 -3.48 -18.40 8.31
CA ILE A 62 -3.80 -18.61 9.72
C ILE A 62 -4.70 -17.47 10.18
N VAL A 63 -5.83 -17.79 10.82
CA VAL A 63 -6.73 -16.80 11.41
C VAL A 63 -6.77 -17.02 12.92
N SER A 64 -6.41 -16.00 13.68
CA SER A 64 -6.36 -16.03 15.14
C SER A 64 -7.22 -14.92 15.75
N THR A 65 -7.85 -15.23 16.89
CA THR A 65 -8.58 -14.25 17.71
C THR A 65 -7.83 -13.86 18.99
N SER A 66 -6.60 -14.33 19.17
CA SER A 66 -5.70 -13.92 20.25
C SER A 66 -5.18 -12.50 20.01
N LEU A 67 -4.49 -11.92 21.00
CA LEU A 67 -3.83 -10.63 20.80
C LEU A 67 -2.65 -10.75 19.81
N PRO A 68 -2.23 -9.67 19.14
CA PRO A 68 -1.22 -9.76 18.08
C PRO A 68 0.09 -10.45 18.51
N PRO A 69 0.74 -10.12 19.65
CA PRO A 69 1.97 -10.79 20.05
C PRO A 69 1.79 -12.30 20.28
N GLU A 70 0.65 -12.71 20.83
CA GLU A 70 0.33 -14.11 21.10
C GLU A 70 0.09 -14.88 19.81
N ALA A 71 -0.65 -14.29 18.86
CA ALA A 71 -0.93 -14.89 17.56
C ALA A 71 0.34 -15.06 16.72
N ILE A 72 1.25 -14.07 16.75
CA ILE A 72 2.54 -14.14 16.04
C ILE A 72 3.41 -15.25 16.65
N LYS A 73 3.50 -15.31 17.99
CA LYS A 73 4.27 -16.36 18.69
C LYS A 73 3.71 -17.76 18.47
N ALA A 74 2.38 -17.90 18.32
CA ALA A 74 1.72 -19.17 18.09
C ALA A 74 1.87 -19.70 16.65
N CYS A 75 2.38 -18.89 15.71
CA CYS A 75 2.61 -19.37 14.35
C CYS A 75 3.72 -20.44 14.33
N PRO A 76 3.60 -21.48 13.50
CA PRO A 76 4.58 -22.57 13.43
C PRO A 76 5.96 -22.11 12.91
N ARG A 77 6.00 -20.94 12.28
CA ARG A 77 7.20 -20.23 11.80
C ARG A 77 6.85 -18.75 11.65
N LYS A 78 7.88 -17.91 11.45
CA LYS A 78 7.70 -16.48 11.22
C LYS A 78 6.66 -16.24 10.12
N PRO A 79 5.57 -15.49 10.37
CA PRO A 79 4.63 -15.14 9.33
C PRO A 79 5.29 -14.18 8.32
N ASP A 80 4.94 -14.30 7.05
CA ASP A 80 5.45 -13.41 6.00
C ASP A 80 4.68 -12.08 5.97
N PHE A 81 3.44 -12.09 6.49
CA PHE A 81 2.56 -10.93 6.58
C PHE A 81 1.64 -11.04 7.79
N VAL A 82 1.31 -9.90 8.40
CA VAL A 82 0.27 -9.80 9.43
C VAL A 82 -0.81 -8.80 8.99
N LEU A 83 -2.06 -9.24 9.03
CA LEU A 83 -3.24 -8.38 8.89
C LEU A 83 -3.97 -8.29 10.23
N LEU A 84 -4.06 -7.08 10.78
CA LEU A 84 -4.87 -6.75 11.94
C LEU A 84 -6.28 -6.36 11.51
N VAL A 85 -7.31 -6.91 12.15
CA VAL A 85 -8.71 -6.64 11.82
C VAL A 85 -9.48 -6.23 13.07
N GLY A 86 -9.69 -4.92 13.16
CA GLY A 86 -10.24 -4.21 14.30
C GLY A 86 -9.66 -2.80 14.35
N ASP A 87 -10.27 -1.94 15.13
CA ASP A 87 -9.85 -0.54 15.26
C ASP A 87 -9.26 -0.28 16.65
N ASP A 88 -8.52 0.81 16.78
CA ASP A 88 -7.80 1.16 18.00
C ASP A 88 -8.13 2.60 18.41
N GLU A 89 -8.94 2.78 19.45
CA GLU A 89 -9.26 4.10 19.98
C GLU A 89 -9.00 4.17 21.48
N VAL A 90 -8.28 5.22 21.91
CA VAL A 90 -7.92 5.39 23.32
C VAL A 90 -9.20 5.51 24.16
N GLY A 91 -9.34 4.62 25.16
CA GLY A 91 -10.50 4.58 26.04
C GLY A 91 -11.58 3.57 25.62
N GLU A 92 -11.48 3.00 24.41
CA GLU A 92 -12.48 2.07 23.86
C GLU A 92 -12.13 0.59 24.09
N GLY A 93 -11.31 0.29 25.10
CA GLY A 93 -10.75 -1.05 25.35
C GLY A 93 -11.79 -2.16 25.59
N THR A 94 -13.03 -1.78 25.92
CA THR A 94 -14.14 -2.71 26.17
C THR A 94 -14.96 -3.02 24.92
N GLN A 95 -14.76 -2.28 23.82
CA GLN A 95 -15.53 -2.46 22.61
C GLN A 95 -15.19 -3.79 21.94
N PRO A 96 -16.18 -4.49 21.36
CA PRO A 96 -15.96 -5.80 20.74
C PRO A 96 -15.01 -5.73 19.52
N TRP A 97 -14.96 -4.57 18.85
CA TRP A 97 -14.10 -4.28 17.71
C TRP A 97 -12.69 -3.82 18.08
N TYR A 98 -12.43 -3.51 19.35
CA TYR A 98 -11.16 -2.94 19.80
C TYR A 98 -10.00 -3.93 19.66
N LEU A 99 -8.99 -3.56 18.88
CA LEU A 99 -7.74 -4.30 18.70
C LEU A 99 -6.59 -3.31 18.91
N PRO A 100 -5.88 -3.35 20.06
CA PRO A 100 -4.93 -2.31 20.42
C PRO A 100 -3.77 -2.21 19.42
N SER A 101 -3.20 -1.01 19.28
CA SER A 101 -1.88 -0.80 18.68
C SER A 101 -0.86 -0.44 19.75
N VAL A 102 0.43 -0.58 19.45
CA VAL A 102 1.49 -0.15 20.38
C VAL A 102 1.58 1.38 20.37
N ARG A 103 1.71 2.00 21.54
CA ARG A 103 1.95 3.45 21.66
C ARG A 103 3.44 3.72 21.73
N VAL A 104 3.97 4.43 20.75
CA VAL A 104 5.39 4.79 20.64
C VAL A 104 5.58 6.26 20.96
N LYS A 105 6.66 6.62 21.66
CA LYS A 105 6.99 8.01 21.94
C LYS A 105 7.21 8.78 20.63
N GLN A 106 6.51 9.90 20.48
CA GLN A 106 6.70 10.80 19.35
C GLN A 106 7.86 11.75 19.65
N TYR A 107 8.67 12.05 18.63
CA TYR A 107 9.58 13.19 18.71
C TYR A 107 8.76 14.48 18.57
N CYS A 108 8.78 15.33 19.59
CA CYS A 108 8.04 16.58 19.62
C CYS A 108 8.99 17.75 19.34
N TRP A 109 8.70 18.53 18.30
CA TRP A 109 9.33 19.80 17.99
C TRP A 109 8.77 20.95 18.84
N ASP A 110 7.52 20.82 19.29
CA ASP A 110 6.86 21.77 20.19
C ASP A 110 6.04 21.06 21.29
N ALA A 111 5.57 21.83 22.28
CA ALA A 111 4.79 21.30 23.39
C ALA A 111 3.32 20.96 23.05
N LYS A 112 2.83 21.34 21.87
CA LYS A 112 1.45 21.11 21.42
C LYS A 112 1.29 19.75 20.72
N GLN A 113 2.39 19.17 20.24
CA GLN A 113 2.38 17.85 19.61
C GLN A 113 2.07 16.72 20.61
N PRO A 114 1.33 15.67 20.18
CA PRO A 114 1.13 14.48 20.98
C PRO A 114 2.46 13.87 21.43
N LYS A 115 2.51 13.38 22.68
CA LYS A 115 3.72 12.74 23.24
C LYS A 115 3.95 11.33 22.71
N SER A 116 2.92 10.70 22.14
CA SER A 116 2.97 9.36 21.57
C SER A 116 1.98 9.21 20.43
N PHE A 117 2.20 8.19 19.60
CA PHE A 117 1.34 7.82 18.49
C PHE A 117 1.15 6.29 18.43
N ALA A 118 0.08 5.84 17.78
CA ALA A 118 -0.20 4.43 17.52
C ALA A 118 0.73 3.89 16.42
N SER A 119 1.32 2.72 16.61
CA SER A 119 2.15 2.05 15.62
C SER A 119 1.94 0.54 15.65
N ASP A 120 1.38 0.00 14.57
CA ASP A 120 1.29 -1.45 14.36
C ASP A 120 2.59 -2.05 13.83
N ALA A 121 3.49 -1.24 13.28
CA ALA A 121 4.79 -1.68 12.77
C ALA A 121 5.63 -2.37 13.85
N ILE A 122 5.42 -2.00 15.12
CA ILE A 122 6.09 -2.64 16.27
C ILE A 122 5.72 -4.11 16.43
N TYR A 123 4.54 -4.55 15.98
CA TYR A 123 4.22 -5.99 15.98
C TYR A 123 5.07 -6.79 14.99
N GLY A 124 5.62 -6.13 13.98
CA GLY A 124 6.48 -6.74 12.99
C GLY A 124 7.97 -6.69 13.34
N ASP A 125 8.37 -5.92 14.35
CA ASP A 125 9.75 -5.79 14.83
C ASP A 125 10.04 -6.92 15.83
N LEU A 126 10.68 -8.01 15.38
CA LEU A 126 10.88 -9.20 16.21
C LEU A 126 12.20 -9.18 16.99
N ASP A 127 13.17 -8.37 16.57
CA ASP A 127 14.48 -8.29 17.20
C ASP A 127 14.70 -6.99 18.00
N GLY A 128 13.79 -6.03 17.90
CA GLY A 128 13.79 -4.78 18.66
C GLY A 128 14.69 -3.69 18.07
N ASP A 129 15.14 -3.84 16.82
CA ASP A 129 16.00 -2.86 16.13
C ASP A 129 15.21 -1.66 15.55
N ARG A 130 13.87 -1.70 15.66
CA ARG A 130 12.90 -0.71 15.14
C ARG A 130 12.70 -0.75 13.63
N LEU A 131 13.11 -1.82 12.96
CA LEU A 131 12.82 -2.12 11.57
C LEU A 131 11.89 -3.36 11.53
N PRO A 132 10.69 -3.26 10.93
CA PRO A 132 9.80 -4.41 10.89
C PRO A 132 10.38 -5.56 10.05
N ASP A 133 10.57 -6.72 10.66
CA ASP A 133 10.85 -8.01 10.01
C ASP A 133 9.66 -8.56 9.23
N ILE A 134 8.46 -8.13 9.63
CA ILE A 134 7.19 -8.55 9.05
C ILE A 134 6.37 -7.32 8.69
N PRO A 135 5.90 -7.19 7.44
CA PRO A 135 4.93 -6.16 7.10
C PRO A 135 3.60 -6.38 7.84
N VAL A 136 3.16 -5.33 8.53
CA VAL A 136 1.89 -5.31 9.27
C VAL A 136 0.93 -4.31 8.61
N GLY A 137 -0.27 -4.77 8.27
CA GLY A 137 -1.37 -3.93 7.80
C GLY A 137 -2.58 -4.01 8.73
N ARG A 138 -3.46 -3.00 8.70
CA ARG A 138 -4.69 -2.97 9.49
C ARG A 138 -5.92 -2.68 8.63
N PHE A 139 -7.02 -3.36 8.93
CA PHE A 139 -8.38 -2.92 8.62
C PHE A 139 -8.97 -2.22 9.84
N PRO A 140 -8.98 -0.87 9.88
CA PRO A 140 -9.52 -0.11 11.00
C PRO A 140 -11.06 -0.10 10.91
N VAL A 141 -11.67 -1.20 11.35
CA VAL A 141 -13.11 -1.46 11.23
C VAL A 141 -13.76 -1.60 12.59
N ARG A 142 -14.94 -0.96 12.73
CA ARG A 142 -15.75 -1.01 13.96
C ARG A 142 -17.02 -1.83 13.80
N THR A 143 -17.41 -2.13 12.57
CA THR A 143 -18.62 -2.91 12.26
C THR A 143 -18.33 -4.04 11.27
N VAL A 144 -19.17 -5.08 11.32
CA VAL A 144 -19.10 -6.23 10.40
C VAL A 144 -19.24 -5.75 8.95
N GLY A 145 -20.12 -4.77 8.71
CA GLY A 145 -20.32 -4.19 7.38
C GLY A 145 -19.09 -3.48 6.83
N ASP A 146 -18.31 -2.79 7.67
CA ASP A 146 -17.05 -2.16 7.25
C ASP A 146 -16.00 -3.22 6.86
N ALA A 147 -15.89 -4.31 7.64
CA ALA A 147 -14.99 -5.42 7.34
C ALA A 147 -15.35 -6.08 6.00
N GLU A 148 -16.64 -6.38 5.79
CA GLU A 148 -17.14 -6.96 4.53
C GLU A 148 -16.93 -6.02 3.33
N LEU A 149 -17.10 -4.71 3.53
CA LEU A 149 -16.85 -3.70 2.51
C LEU A 149 -15.36 -3.68 2.11
N LEU A 150 -14.43 -3.67 3.07
CA LEU A 150 -13.00 -3.69 2.77
C LEU A 150 -12.57 -4.99 2.08
N VAL A 151 -13.02 -6.14 2.58
CA VAL A 151 -12.75 -7.45 1.96
C VAL A 151 -13.23 -7.49 0.51
N ARG A 152 -14.46 -7.05 0.26
CA ARG A 152 -15.01 -7.00 -1.10
C ARG A 152 -14.21 -6.05 -2.00
N LYS A 153 -13.86 -4.86 -1.51
CA LYS A 153 -13.07 -3.88 -2.28
C LYS A 153 -11.72 -4.45 -2.70
N ILE A 154 -11.01 -5.13 -1.80
CA ILE A 154 -9.69 -5.70 -2.07
C ILE A 154 -9.79 -6.82 -3.10
N ILE A 155 -10.69 -7.79 -2.90
CA ILE A 155 -10.87 -8.89 -3.86
C ILE A 155 -11.27 -8.36 -5.22
N GLN A 156 -12.21 -7.40 -5.28
CA GLN A 156 -12.62 -6.78 -6.55
C GLN A 156 -11.47 -6.04 -7.23
N TYR A 157 -10.65 -5.30 -6.49
CA TYR A 157 -9.48 -4.61 -7.04
C TYR A 157 -8.43 -5.61 -7.56
N GLU A 158 -8.15 -6.68 -6.83
CA GLU A 158 -7.12 -7.65 -7.19
C GLU A 158 -7.56 -8.61 -8.31
N SER A 159 -8.87 -8.84 -8.45
CA SER A 159 -9.43 -9.74 -9.47
C SER A 159 -9.75 -9.04 -10.79
N ARG A 160 -9.65 -7.71 -10.87
CA ARG A 160 -9.92 -6.98 -12.11
C ARG A 160 -8.77 -7.16 -13.10
N PRO A 161 -9.05 -7.21 -14.41
CA PRO A 161 -7.99 -7.16 -15.40
C PRO A 161 -7.29 -5.79 -15.36
N PRO A 162 -5.97 -5.73 -15.62
CA PRO A 162 -5.27 -4.46 -15.77
C PRO A 162 -5.80 -3.70 -16.98
N GLY A 163 -5.84 -2.37 -16.88
CA GLY A 163 -6.30 -1.45 -17.93
C GLY A 163 -5.36 -0.25 -18.11
N LEU A 164 -5.59 0.54 -19.16
CA LEU A 164 -4.74 1.71 -19.45
C LEU A 164 -4.74 2.76 -18.34
N GLU A 165 -5.82 2.84 -17.57
CA GLU A 165 -5.89 3.77 -16.44
C GLU A 165 -4.92 3.40 -15.31
N ASP A 166 -4.49 2.13 -15.21
CA ASP A 166 -3.46 1.69 -14.26
C ASP A 166 -2.09 2.32 -14.52
N LEU A 167 -1.89 2.88 -15.71
CA LEU A 167 -0.70 3.66 -16.03
C LEU A 167 -0.75 5.06 -15.40
N GLY A 168 -1.90 5.49 -14.88
CA GLY A 168 -2.06 6.78 -14.21
C GLY A 168 -1.24 6.88 -12.93
N PHE A 169 -0.53 8.01 -12.78
CA PHE A 169 0.15 8.38 -11.54
C PHE A 169 -0.40 9.72 -11.04
N LEU A 170 -1.36 9.67 -10.11
CA LEU A 170 -2.00 10.87 -9.58
C LEU A 170 -1.20 11.40 -8.38
N VAL A 171 -0.80 12.67 -8.43
CA VAL A 171 -0.09 13.35 -7.35
C VAL A 171 -0.88 14.59 -6.94
N TRP A 172 -1.27 14.69 -5.67
CA TRP A 172 -1.79 15.92 -5.07
C TRP A 172 -0.77 16.46 -4.06
N ALA A 173 -0.05 17.49 -4.47
CA ALA A 173 0.89 18.20 -3.62
C ALA A 173 0.20 19.40 -2.97
N GLY A 174 0.12 19.43 -1.65
CA GLY A 174 -0.26 20.63 -0.90
C GLY A 174 0.83 21.70 -0.95
N SER A 175 0.46 22.91 -0.54
CA SER A 175 1.34 24.02 -0.25
C SER A 175 2.30 23.60 0.87
N ALA A 176 3.57 23.97 0.71
CA ALA A 176 4.60 23.61 1.69
C ALA A 176 4.54 24.49 2.95
N GLU A 177 3.91 25.67 2.87
CA GLU A 177 3.73 26.63 3.98
C GLU A 177 5.05 26.97 4.70
N TYR A 178 6.16 26.99 3.96
CA TYR A 178 7.47 27.40 4.47
C TYR A 178 7.82 28.85 4.11
N GLY A 179 6.86 29.57 3.52
CA GLY A 179 6.95 30.96 3.15
C GLY A 179 7.22 31.16 1.65
N PRO A 180 7.03 32.39 1.14
CA PRO A 180 6.85 32.62 -0.29
C PRO A 180 8.00 32.15 -1.18
N ILE A 181 9.24 32.17 -0.67
CA ILE A 181 10.42 31.76 -1.44
C ILE A 181 10.48 30.23 -1.57
N LEU A 182 10.34 29.51 -0.46
CA LEU A 182 10.42 28.04 -0.45
C LEU A 182 9.22 27.42 -1.16
N ASP A 183 8.03 28.00 -0.99
CA ASP A 183 6.81 27.51 -1.62
C ASP A 183 6.87 27.63 -3.15
N ARG A 184 7.51 28.69 -3.69
CA ARG A 184 7.75 28.85 -5.13
C ARG A 184 8.75 27.84 -5.71
N LEU A 185 9.63 27.28 -4.88
CA LEU A 185 10.61 26.27 -5.30
C LEU A 185 10.06 24.84 -5.18
N ALA A 186 9.04 24.62 -4.34
CA ALA A 186 8.47 23.31 -4.07
C ALA A 186 7.88 22.65 -5.33
N THR A 187 7.04 23.37 -6.09
CA THR A 187 6.42 22.81 -7.31
C THR A 187 7.47 22.47 -8.37
N PRO A 188 8.40 23.36 -8.77
CA PRO A 188 9.46 23.00 -9.73
C PRO A 188 10.30 21.79 -9.30
N LEU A 189 10.64 21.69 -8.00
CA LEU A 189 11.39 20.55 -7.46
C LEU A 189 10.59 19.24 -7.60
N LEU A 190 9.31 19.25 -7.22
CA LEU A 190 8.42 18.10 -7.37
C LEU A 190 8.32 17.67 -8.84
N LEU A 191 8.11 18.62 -9.76
CA LEU A 191 8.04 18.34 -11.18
C LEU A 191 9.34 17.71 -11.70
N ASN A 192 10.49 18.19 -11.24
CA ASN A 192 11.78 17.62 -11.59
C ASN A 192 11.95 16.19 -11.06
N ILE A 193 11.55 15.92 -9.81
CA ILE A 193 11.59 14.58 -9.21
C ILE A 193 10.69 13.61 -10.01
N ILE A 194 9.45 14.01 -10.29
CA ILE A 194 8.51 13.18 -11.06
C ILE A 194 9.07 12.92 -12.46
N ARG A 195 9.55 13.96 -13.16
CA ARG A 195 10.14 13.80 -14.50
C ARG A 195 11.36 12.86 -14.52
N THR A 196 12.16 12.87 -13.46
CA THR A 196 13.43 12.12 -13.38
C THR A 196 13.22 10.67 -12.92
N HIS A 197 12.29 10.46 -11.99
CA HIS A 197 12.17 9.19 -11.27
C HIS A 197 10.85 8.46 -11.46
N ALA A 198 9.81 9.10 -12.01
CA ALA A 198 8.60 8.38 -12.35
C ALA A 198 8.91 7.35 -13.45
N PRO A 199 8.35 6.13 -13.35
CA PRO A 199 8.56 5.14 -14.39
C PRO A 199 8.11 5.68 -15.76
N PRO A 200 8.88 5.50 -16.85
CA PRO A 200 8.58 6.09 -18.15
C PRO A 200 7.22 5.70 -18.75
N TRP A 201 6.62 4.60 -18.28
CA TRP A 201 5.32 4.10 -18.70
C TRP A 201 4.15 4.75 -17.94
N THR A 202 4.42 5.56 -16.91
CA THR A 202 3.36 6.25 -16.15
C THR A 202 2.88 7.52 -16.86
N ARG A 203 1.61 7.85 -16.65
CA ARG A 203 0.98 9.11 -17.07
C ARG A 203 0.71 9.97 -15.84
N PRO A 204 1.65 10.85 -15.44
CA PRO A 204 1.49 11.67 -14.26
C PRO A 204 0.34 12.68 -14.44
N VAL A 205 -0.49 12.81 -13.42
CA VAL A 205 -1.51 13.86 -13.27
C VAL A 205 -1.23 14.56 -11.96
N ILE A 206 -0.98 15.86 -12.00
CA ILE A 206 -0.46 16.60 -10.85
C ILE A 206 -1.43 17.73 -10.50
N ILE A 207 -1.79 17.80 -9.22
CA ILE A 207 -2.52 18.90 -8.58
C ILE A 207 -1.56 19.56 -7.60
N THR A 208 -1.40 20.87 -7.65
CA THR A 208 -0.55 21.62 -6.71
C THR A 208 -1.34 22.61 -5.85
N GLY A 209 -0.92 22.77 -4.59
CA GLY A 209 -1.38 23.78 -3.65
C GLY A 209 -0.87 25.20 -3.96
N GLN A 210 0.00 25.34 -4.96
CA GLN A 210 0.54 26.64 -5.37
C GLN A 210 -0.49 27.41 -6.22
N GLN A 211 -1.19 28.38 -5.61
CA GLN A 211 -2.29 29.13 -6.23
C GLN A 211 -1.96 29.79 -7.58
N ASP A 212 -0.74 30.29 -7.76
CA ASP A 212 -0.32 30.99 -8.99
C ASP A 212 0.18 30.04 -10.10
N HIS A 213 0.16 28.73 -9.87
CA HIS A 213 0.62 27.73 -10.82
C HIS A 213 -0.54 27.12 -11.62
N VAL A 214 -0.34 26.89 -12.92
CA VAL A 214 -1.38 26.36 -13.83
C VAL A 214 -1.94 24.99 -13.39
N LEU A 215 -1.10 24.15 -12.77
CA LEU A 215 -1.49 22.85 -12.23
C LEU A 215 -2.35 22.93 -10.96
N SER A 216 -2.58 24.13 -10.42
CA SER A 216 -3.53 24.34 -9.31
C SER A 216 -4.98 24.28 -9.80
N GLY A 217 -5.22 24.54 -11.10
CA GLY A 217 -6.56 24.57 -11.67
C GLY A 217 -7.46 25.57 -10.95
N TRP A 218 -8.69 25.15 -10.62
CA TRP A 218 -9.62 25.93 -9.80
C TRP A 218 -9.54 25.47 -8.34
N PRO A 219 -8.94 26.25 -7.41
CA PRO A 219 -8.67 25.78 -6.05
C PRO A 219 -9.88 25.23 -5.30
N PRO A 220 -11.07 25.88 -5.33
CA PRO A 220 -12.27 25.36 -4.66
C PRO A 220 -12.74 23.99 -5.13
N ASP A 221 -12.40 23.55 -6.34
CA ASP A 221 -12.80 22.26 -6.90
C ASP A 221 -11.67 21.23 -6.94
N GLN A 222 -10.49 21.50 -6.34
CA GLN A 222 -9.44 20.49 -6.27
C GLN A 222 -9.91 19.14 -5.67
N PRO A 223 -10.74 19.09 -4.61
CA PRO A 223 -11.28 17.82 -4.12
C PRO A 223 -12.16 17.09 -5.14
N GLY A 224 -12.97 17.83 -5.90
CA GLY A 224 -13.84 17.29 -6.96
C GLY A 224 -13.00 16.75 -8.12
N TYR A 225 -12.04 17.53 -8.59
CA TYR A 225 -11.10 17.12 -9.63
C TYR A 225 -10.27 15.90 -9.21
N PHE A 226 -9.74 15.89 -7.98
CA PHE A 226 -9.01 14.74 -7.43
C PHE A 226 -9.88 13.48 -7.43
N ASN A 227 -11.12 13.56 -6.92
CA ASN A 227 -12.07 12.44 -6.97
C ASN A 227 -12.35 11.97 -8.40
N SER A 228 -12.50 12.90 -9.34
CA SER A 228 -12.73 12.57 -10.75
C SER A 228 -11.57 11.77 -11.32
N MET A 229 -10.32 12.13 -10.98
CA MET A 229 -9.13 11.43 -11.44
C MET A 229 -8.95 10.11 -10.72
N LEU A 230 -9.18 10.07 -9.41
CA LEU A 230 -9.08 8.86 -8.60
C LEU A 230 -10.10 7.80 -9.03
N SER A 231 -11.31 8.21 -9.41
CA SER A 231 -12.36 7.31 -9.91
C SER A 231 -12.06 6.70 -11.28
N LYS A 232 -11.07 7.21 -12.02
CA LYS A 232 -10.60 6.58 -13.26
C LYS A 232 -9.72 5.37 -12.98
N GLY A 233 -9.25 5.19 -11.75
CA GLY A 233 -8.39 4.08 -11.34
C GLY A 233 -6.93 4.25 -11.75
N PRO A 234 -6.26 5.37 -11.39
CA PRO A 234 -4.80 5.47 -11.56
C PRO A 234 -4.13 4.30 -10.83
N GLY A 235 -3.06 3.72 -11.34
CA GLY A 235 -2.38 2.59 -10.66
C GLY A 235 -1.61 3.02 -9.41
N LEU A 236 -1.21 4.29 -9.34
CA LEU A 236 -0.55 4.89 -8.18
C LEU A 236 -1.14 6.26 -7.87
N THR A 237 -1.48 6.50 -6.60
CA THR A 237 -1.89 7.82 -6.11
C THR A 237 -1.02 8.23 -4.94
N CYS A 238 -0.58 9.48 -4.93
CA CYS A 238 0.21 10.07 -3.86
C CYS A 238 -0.37 11.43 -3.44
N MET A 239 -0.48 11.65 -2.14
CA MET A 239 -0.83 12.94 -1.54
C MET A 239 0.34 13.38 -0.67
N ILE A 240 0.89 14.57 -0.90
CA ILE A 240 2.10 15.05 -0.21
C ILE A 240 1.85 16.45 0.32
N GLY A 241 2.03 16.67 1.62
CA GLY A 241 1.83 17.99 2.21
C GLY A 241 1.53 17.92 3.70
N HIS A 242 0.83 18.94 4.20
CA HIS A 242 0.41 18.97 5.60
C HIS A 242 -0.84 18.14 5.82
N GLY A 243 -0.97 17.61 7.03
CA GLY A 243 -2.07 16.76 7.40
C GLY A 243 -2.43 16.90 8.87
N TYR A 244 -3.69 16.63 9.13
CA TYR A 244 -4.32 16.55 10.44
C TYR A 244 -5.13 15.25 10.47
N SER A 245 -5.59 14.85 11.66
CA SER A 245 -6.36 13.60 11.85
C SER A 245 -7.57 13.45 10.92
N ARG A 246 -8.16 14.54 10.42
CA ARG A 246 -9.33 14.52 9.53
C ARG A 246 -9.20 15.35 8.27
N LEU A 247 -8.01 15.87 7.96
CA LEU A 247 -7.80 16.80 6.85
C LEU A 247 -6.41 16.61 6.26
N PHE A 248 -6.33 16.34 4.97
CA PHE A 248 -5.14 16.64 4.19
C PHE A 248 -5.23 18.09 3.71
N PHE A 249 -4.26 18.92 4.07
CA PHE A 249 -4.25 20.32 3.71
C PHE A 249 -3.64 20.51 2.32
N SER A 250 -4.34 21.26 1.46
CA SER A 250 -3.84 21.65 0.15
C SER A 250 -3.32 23.08 0.14
N MET A 251 -4.12 24.09 0.51
CA MET A 251 -3.68 25.49 0.52
C MET A 251 -4.64 26.38 1.31
N GLY A 252 -4.18 27.56 1.73
CA GLY A 252 -5.10 28.66 2.06
C GLY A 252 -5.81 29.16 0.80
N TYR A 253 -7.07 29.58 0.88
CA TYR A 253 -7.79 30.21 -0.23
C TYR A 253 -8.86 31.17 0.30
N GLY A 254 -8.76 32.46 -0.04
CA GLY A 254 -9.60 33.50 0.53
C GLY A 254 -9.46 33.56 2.06
N LYS A 255 -10.58 33.39 2.79
CA LYS A 255 -10.62 33.33 4.26
C LYS A 255 -10.55 31.90 4.82
N GLY A 256 -10.44 30.89 3.97
CA GLY A 256 -10.54 29.48 4.34
C GLY A 256 -9.33 28.67 3.88
N VAL A 257 -9.49 27.36 3.98
CA VAL A 257 -8.50 26.37 3.51
C VAL A 257 -9.16 25.42 2.51
N ILE A 258 -8.39 25.02 1.51
CA ILE A 258 -8.71 23.91 0.62
C ILE A 258 -7.97 22.69 1.11
N GLY A 259 -8.64 21.55 1.10
CA GLY A 259 -8.04 20.29 1.45
C GLY A 259 -9.00 19.13 1.20
N TYR A 260 -8.58 17.95 1.63
CA TYR A 260 -9.31 16.72 1.42
C TYR A 260 -9.70 16.09 2.76
N ILE A 261 -11.00 15.96 2.99
CA ILE A 261 -11.60 15.36 4.19
C ILE A 261 -12.31 14.05 3.82
N PRO A 262 -12.53 13.12 4.78
CA PRO A 262 -13.21 11.85 4.52
C PRO A 262 -14.58 12.00 3.84
N GLU A 263 -15.31 13.07 4.10
CA GLU A 263 -16.62 13.35 3.53
C GLU A 263 -16.55 13.58 2.01
N PHE A 264 -15.47 14.20 1.50
CA PHE A 264 -15.26 14.34 0.05
C PHE A 264 -15.02 12.98 -0.61
N ALA A 265 -14.24 12.09 0.03
CA ALA A 265 -14.03 10.74 -0.47
C ALA A 265 -15.35 9.94 -0.48
N LYS A 266 -16.12 10.01 0.62
CA LYS A 266 -17.41 9.31 0.75
C LYS A 266 -18.41 9.73 -0.31
N LEU A 267 -18.50 11.04 -0.60
CA LEU A 267 -19.43 11.56 -1.60
C LEU A 267 -18.93 11.30 -3.03
N GLY A 268 -17.67 11.62 -3.32
CA GLY A 268 -17.12 11.56 -4.67
C GLY A 268 -16.89 10.15 -5.20
N LEU A 269 -16.66 9.17 -4.31
CA LEU A 269 -16.36 7.78 -4.68
C LEU A 269 -17.53 6.82 -4.41
N LYS A 270 -18.70 7.33 -3.99
CA LYS A 270 -19.87 6.48 -3.73
C LYS A 270 -20.27 5.74 -5.00
N GLY A 271 -20.35 4.41 -4.90
CA GLY A 271 -20.77 3.54 -6.00
C GLY A 271 -19.77 3.44 -7.16
N LYS A 272 -18.53 3.94 -6.98
CA LYS A 272 -17.44 3.75 -7.93
C LYS A 272 -16.71 2.44 -7.67
N ASP A 273 -15.99 1.96 -8.68
CA ASP A 273 -15.10 0.81 -8.53
C ASP A 273 -13.99 1.09 -7.51
N PRO A 274 -13.44 0.04 -6.87
CA PRO A 274 -12.30 0.18 -5.98
C PRO A 274 -11.13 0.88 -6.67
N ILE A 275 -10.63 1.91 -6.01
CA ILE A 275 -9.49 2.71 -6.46
C ILE A 275 -8.17 2.07 -6.02
N SER A 276 -7.06 2.50 -6.62
CA SER A 276 -5.73 2.10 -6.18
C SER A 276 -5.44 2.49 -4.74
N PRO A 277 -4.42 1.87 -4.11
CA PRO A 277 -3.82 2.41 -2.91
C PRO A 277 -3.43 3.89 -3.07
N VAL A 278 -3.58 4.64 -1.98
CA VAL A 278 -3.17 6.04 -1.87
C VAL A 278 -2.03 6.12 -0.86
N LEU A 279 -0.87 6.58 -1.31
CA LEU A 279 0.24 6.93 -0.43
C LEU A 279 0.00 8.35 0.10
N ILE A 280 -0.05 8.51 1.42
CA ILE A 280 -0.22 9.82 2.05
C ILE A 280 1.05 10.16 2.82
N LEU A 281 1.79 11.15 2.32
CA LEU A 281 2.98 11.73 2.94
C LEU A 281 2.57 13.01 3.65
N SER A 282 1.96 12.87 4.82
CA SER A 282 1.53 14.00 5.65
C SER A 282 1.49 13.64 7.13
N CYS A 283 1.46 14.68 7.97
CA CYS A 283 1.29 14.50 9.41
C CYS A 283 -0.11 13.96 9.74
N GLN A 284 -0.21 13.10 10.76
CA GLN A 284 -1.46 12.71 11.44
C GLN A 284 -2.58 12.05 10.61
N CYS A 285 -2.53 11.98 9.28
CA CYS A 285 -3.60 11.37 8.47
C CYS A 285 -3.73 9.85 8.65
N GLY A 286 -2.73 9.20 9.24
CA GLY A 286 -2.75 7.78 9.64
C GLY A 286 -3.00 7.56 11.13
N MET A 287 -3.49 8.56 11.87
CA MET A 287 -3.92 8.38 13.26
C MET A 287 -5.29 7.68 13.27
N PHE A 288 -5.27 6.36 13.38
CA PHE A 288 -6.43 5.54 13.70
C PHE A 288 -6.53 5.36 15.22
#